data_AF-A0A8X6P153-F1
#
_entry.id   AF-A0A8X6P153-F1
#
_cell.length_a   1.000
_cell.length_b   1.000
_cell.length_c   1.000
_cell.angle_alpha   90.00
_cell.angle_beta   90.00
_cell.angle_gamma   90.00
#
_symmetry.space_group_name_H-M   'P 1'
#
loop_
_entity.id
_entity.type
_entity.pdbx_description
1 polymer ?
#
loop_
_entity_poly.entity_id
_entity_poly.type
_entity_poly.pdbx_seq_one_letter_code
_entity_poly.pdbx_strand_id
1 'polypeptide(L)'
;MIFLVDTGSDVSCIPPPKDKRINNAHMVELFAANNSRIKTYGIKSIDLSFGLRRKFKWDFITADVSIPITGADFLTKFGLLVDLRKRKLIDTLTNLSSLEQNNLINVKTVSVNYHDILKKFPELTNPSIHGQTIKHDTVHFIEIKGQPVHAKVKRLRPEVFKETKKEFEYMIDQGICRPSKSN
;
A
#
# COMPACT_ATOMS: atom_id res chain seq x y z
N MET A 1 -11.10 -20.41 -8.19
CA MET A 1 -9.94 -19.62 -8.64
C MET A 1 -9.89 -18.36 -7.79
N ILE A 2 -8.73 -17.98 -7.29
CA ILE A 2 -8.55 -16.78 -6.46
C ILE A 2 -8.08 -15.64 -7.38
N PHE A 3 -8.65 -14.45 -7.19
CA PHE A 3 -8.26 -13.24 -7.89
C PHE A 3 -7.70 -12.23 -6.89
N LEU A 4 -6.66 -11.53 -7.30
CA LEU A 4 -6.16 -10.34 -6.62
C LEU A 4 -7.00 -9.14 -7.05
N VAL A 5 -7.50 -8.39 -6.07
CA VAL A 5 -8.14 -7.09 -6.33
C VAL A 5 -7.07 -6.03 -6.28
N ASP A 6 -6.74 -5.44 -7.43
CA ASP A 6 -5.65 -4.47 -7.55
C ASP A 6 -6.14 -3.16 -8.15
N THR A 7 -6.28 -2.14 -7.30
CA THR A 7 -6.66 -0.80 -7.75
C THR A 7 -5.55 -0.06 -8.48
N GLY A 8 -4.31 -0.57 -8.44
CA GLY A 8 -3.14 -0.01 -9.13
C GLY A 8 -2.94 -0.56 -10.55
N SER A 9 -3.72 -1.57 -10.96
CA SER A 9 -3.69 -2.09 -12.33
C SER A 9 -4.81 -1.46 -13.16
N ASP A 10 -4.49 -0.90 -14.32
CA ASP A 10 -5.50 -0.35 -15.24
C ASP A 10 -6.40 -1.43 -15.85
N VAL A 11 -5.85 -2.63 -16.04
CA VAL A 11 -6.51 -3.73 -16.75
C VAL A 11 -6.64 -4.98 -15.89
N SER A 12 -7.65 -5.79 -16.21
CA SER A 12 -7.86 -7.09 -15.61
C SER A 12 -7.21 -8.20 -16.43
N CYS A 13 -6.43 -9.05 -15.77
CA CYS A 13 -5.66 -10.09 -16.45
C CYS A 13 -5.68 -11.44 -15.76
N ILE A 14 -5.36 -12.48 -16.52
CA ILE A 14 -5.25 -13.87 -16.05
C ILE A 14 -3.98 -14.53 -16.58
N PRO A 15 -3.41 -15.51 -15.85
CA PRO A 15 -2.29 -16.31 -16.34
C PRO A 15 -2.68 -17.12 -17.58
N PRO A 16 -1.75 -17.32 -18.54
CA PRO A 16 -1.96 -18.25 -19.64
C PRO A 16 -2.11 -19.69 -19.13
N PRO A 17 -2.95 -20.52 -19.78
CA PRO A 17 -2.88 -21.97 -19.62
C PRO A 17 -1.47 -22.48 -19.92
N LYS A 18 -1.02 -23.54 -19.23
CA LYS A 18 0.33 -24.11 -19.41
C LYS A 18 0.68 -24.39 -20.87
N ASP A 19 -0.30 -24.83 -21.66
CA ASP A 19 -0.12 -25.25 -23.06
C ASP A 19 -0.26 -24.11 -24.09
N LYS A 20 -0.65 -22.90 -23.68
CA LYS A 20 -0.95 -21.77 -24.58
C LYS A 20 0.10 -20.65 -24.57
N ARG A 21 1.24 -20.85 -23.91
CA ARG A 21 2.36 -19.88 -23.92
C ARG A 21 2.99 -19.66 -25.32
N ILE A 22 2.54 -20.40 -26.33
CA ILE A 22 3.13 -20.50 -27.66
C ILE A 22 2.46 -19.54 -28.68
N ASN A 23 1.24 -19.06 -28.43
CA ASN A 23 0.52 -18.22 -29.39
C ASN A 23 0.73 -16.71 -29.10
N ASN A 24 1.57 -16.07 -29.92
CA ASN A 24 1.82 -14.62 -29.97
C ASN A 24 0.65 -13.85 -30.62
N ALA A 25 -0.54 -13.89 -30.02
CA ALA A 25 -1.59 -12.93 -30.37
C ALA A 25 -1.30 -11.61 -29.62
N HIS A 26 -0.42 -10.78 -30.18
CA HIS A 26 -0.10 -9.45 -29.66
C HIS A 26 -1.27 -8.49 -29.93
N MET A 27 -2.17 -8.35 -28.95
CA MET A 27 -3.30 -7.42 -29.07
C MET A 27 -3.06 -6.13 -28.28
N VAL A 28 -2.38 -6.20 -27.12
CA VAL A 28 -2.13 -5.08 -26.22
C VAL A 28 -0.75 -5.24 -25.59
N GLU A 29 0.04 -4.15 -25.51
CA GLU A 29 1.27 -4.15 -24.73
C GLU A 29 0.98 -3.71 -23.29
N LEU A 30 1.35 -4.53 -22.32
CA LEU A 30 1.19 -4.23 -20.91
C LEU A 30 2.57 -3.97 -20.27
N PHE A 31 2.59 -3.07 -19.29
CA PHE A 31 3.80 -2.70 -18.55
C PHE A 31 3.53 -2.80 -17.04
N ALA A 32 4.50 -3.36 -16.32
CA ALA A 32 4.49 -3.36 -14.86
C ALA A 32 4.96 -2.00 -14.30
N ALA A 33 4.77 -1.76 -13.01
CA ALA A 33 5.21 -0.53 -12.34
C ALA A 33 6.72 -0.27 -12.43
N ASN A 34 7.54 -1.30 -12.63
CA ASN A 34 8.99 -1.18 -12.88
C ASN A 34 9.34 -0.95 -14.36
N ASN A 35 8.34 -0.63 -15.19
CA ASN A 35 8.46 -0.41 -16.63
C ASN A 35 8.90 -1.64 -17.45
N SER A 36 8.90 -2.83 -16.85
CA SER A 36 9.13 -4.08 -17.60
C SER A 36 7.89 -4.47 -18.40
N ARG A 37 8.12 -4.99 -19.61
CA ARG A 37 7.07 -5.44 -20.51
C ARG A 37 6.47 -6.76 -20.02
N ILE A 38 5.14 -6.83 -19.96
CA ILE A 38 4.37 -8.05 -19.66
C ILE A 38 3.87 -8.63 -20.98
N LYS A 39 4.18 -9.90 -21.25
CA LYS A 39 3.72 -10.59 -22.46
C LYS A 39 2.22 -10.89 -22.39
N THR A 40 1.52 -10.77 -23.51
CA THR A 40 0.10 -11.08 -23.63
C THR A 40 -0.15 -12.20 -24.63
N TYR A 41 -1.22 -12.98 -24.42
CA TYR A 41 -1.54 -14.20 -25.16
C TYR A 41 -2.99 -14.22 -25.68
N GLY A 42 -3.67 -13.07 -25.69
CA GLY A 42 -5.04 -12.90 -26.14
C GLY A 42 -6.02 -12.56 -25.02
N ILE A 43 -7.31 -12.75 -25.27
CA ILE A 43 -8.42 -12.39 -24.37
C ILE A 43 -9.25 -13.63 -24.04
N LYS A 44 -9.76 -13.71 -22.81
CA LYS A 44 -10.66 -14.77 -22.36
C LYS A 44 -11.80 -14.20 -21.51
N SER A 45 -13.03 -14.47 -21.94
CA SER A 45 -14.24 -14.14 -21.16
C SER A 45 -14.39 -15.10 -19.98
N ILE A 46 -14.60 -14.56 -18.78
CA ILE A 46 -14.82 -15.32 -17.55
C ILE A 46 -16.02 -14.75 -16.78
N ASP A 47 -16.88 -15.65 -16.31
CA ASP A 47 -17.94 -15.32 -15.36
C ASP A 47 -17.42 -15.46 -13.93
N LEU A 48 -17.25 -14.33 -13.23
CA LEU A 48 -16.88 -14.30 -11.83
C LEU A 48 -18.09 -14.19 -10.91
N SER A 49 -18.00 -14.78 -9.72
CA SER A 49 -18.99 -14.62 -8.66
C SER A 49 -18.26 -14.43 -7.34
N PHE A 50 -18.56 -13.32 -6.67
CA PHE A 50 -18.03 -13.00 -5.34
C PHE A 50 -19.08 -13.23 -4.24
N GLY A 51 -20.15 -13.97 -4.51
CA GLY A 51 -21.26 -14.13 -3.56
C GLY A 51 -22.12 -12.86 -3.40
N LEU A 52 -21.96 -11.87 -4.28
CA LEU A 52 -22.68 -10.58 -4.27
C LEU A 52 -24.05 -10.67 -4.99
N ARG A 53 -24.64 -11.87 -5.01
CA ARG A 53 -25.93 -12.19 -5.68
C ARG A 53 -26.01 -11.87 -7.18
N ARG A 54 -24.89 -11.62 -7.84
CA ARG A 54 -24.80 -11.54 -9.30
C ARG A 54 -23.48 -12.06 -9.83
N LYS A 55 -23.47 -12.39 -11.12
CA LYS A 55 -22.28 -12.78 -11.87
C LYS A 55 -21.68 -11.57 -12.57
N PHE A 56 -20.37 -11.57 -12.70
CA PHE A 56 -19.57 -10.52 -13.32
C PHE A 56 -18.86 -11.14 -14.53
N LYS A 57 -19.47 -11.02 -15.71
CA LYS A 57 -18.90 -11.51 -16.96
C LYS A 57 -17.95 -10.47 -17.53
N TRP A 58 -16.67 -10.82 -17.66
CA TRP A 58 -15.64 -9.89 -18.12
C TRP A 58 -14.62 -10.55 -19.03
N ASP A 59 -14.10 -9.76 -19.97
CA ASP A 59 -13.08 -10.17 -20.91
C ASP A 59 -11.70 -9.84 -20.33
N PHE A 60 -11.01 -10.88 -19.83
CA PHE A 60 -9.69 -10.74 -19.23
C PHE A 60 -8.59 -10.85 -20.27
N ILE A 61 -7.56 -10.02 -20.12
CA ILE A 61 -6.32 -10.16 -20.90
C ILE A 61 -5.54 -11.36 -20.35
N THR A 62 -5.23 -12.32 -21.21
CA THR A 62 -4.31 -13.39 -20.84
C THR A 62 -2.89 -12.85 -20.89
N ALA A 63 -2.22 -12.75 -19.76
CA ALA A 63 -0.92 -12.09 -19.61
C ALA A 63 0.05 -12.91 -18.76
N ASP A 64 1.35 -12.68 -18.91
CA ASP A 64 2.41 -13.34 -18.13
C ASP A 64 2.46 -12.84 -16.68
N VAL A 65 1.39 -13.13 -15.95
CA VAL A 65 1.19 -12.87 -14.53
C VAL A 65 1.06 -14.19 -13.79
N SER A 66 1.47 -14.25 -12.53
CA SER A 66 1.39 -15.49 -11.72
C SER A 66 0.02 -15.72 -11.12
N ILE A 67 -0.74 -14.66 -10.86
CA ILE A 67 -2.06 -14.68 -10.20
C ILE A 67 -3.04 -13.88 -11.06
N PRO A 68 -4.31 -14.31 -11.19
CA PRO A 68 -5.36 -13.51 -11.81
C PRO A 68 -5.56 -12.17 -11.09
N ILE A 69 -5.70 -11.07 -11.84
CA ILE A 69 -5.87 -9.71 -11.32
C ILE A 69 -7.19 -9.14 -11.84
N THR A 70 -8.02 -8.61 -10.93
CA THR A 70 -9.11 -7.69 -11.28
C THR A 70 -8.62 -6.26 -11.06
N GLY A 71 -8.44 -5.54 -12.17
CA GLY A 71 -7.96 -4.17 -12.20
C GLY A 71 -9.08 -3.13 -12.11
N ALA A 72 -8.69 -1.86 -12.29
CA ALA A 72 -9.57 -0.71 -12.25
C ALA A 72 -10.67 -0.76 -13.32
N ASP A 73 -10.40 -1.32 -14.51
CA ASP A 73 -11.37 -1.56 -15.58
C ASP A 73 -12.60 -2.35 -15.10
N PHE A 74 -12.37 -3.48 -14.46
CA PHE A 74 -13.40 -4.37 -13.93
C PHE A 74 -14.11 -3.72 -12.75
N LEU A 75 -13.37 -3.17 -11.80
CA LEU A 75 -13.94 -2.54 -10.60
C LEU A 75 -14.86 -1.37 -10.98
N THR A 76 -14.42 -0.52 -11.91
CA THR A 76 -15.19 0.63 -12.39
C THR A 76 -16.41 0.17 -13.18
N LYS A 77 -16.25 -0.81 -14.09
CA LYS A 77 -17.38 -1.32 -14.89
C LYS A 77 -18.52 -1.81 -14.02
N PHE A 78 -18.20 -2.53 -12.95
CA PHE A 78 -19.20 -3.18 -12.10
C PHE A 78 -19.58 -2.38 -10.86
N GLY A 79 -19.01 -1.19 -10.65
CA GLY A 79 -19.30 -0.36 -9.49
C GLY A 79 -18.90 -1.04 -8.18
N LEU A 80 -17.70 -1.60 -8.13
CA LEU A 80 -17.15 -2.29 -6.95
C LEU A 80 -16.23 -1.35 -6.16
N LEU A 81 -16.48 -1.20 -4.87
CA LEU A 81 -15.67 -0.40 -3.95
C LEU A 81 -14.79 -1.28 -3.08
N VAL A 82 -13.52 -0.90 -2.96
CA VAL A 82 -12.54 -1.60 -2.12
C VAL A 82 -12.44 -0.87 -0.78
N ASP A 83 -12.96 -1.48 0.28
CA ASP A 83 -12.80 -1.00 1.67
C ASP A 83 -11.61 -1.73 2.31
N LEU A 84 -10.44 -1.10 2.22
CA LEU A 84 -9.19 -1.63 2.79
C LEU A 84 -9.24 -1.70 4.32
N ARG A 85 -9.94 -0.78 4.99
CA ARG A 85 -10.03 -0.74 6.45
C ARG A 85 -10.82 -1.93 6.98
N LYS A 86 -11.93 -2.28 6.32
CA LYS A 86 -12.79 -3.40 6.71
C LYS A 86 -12.44 -4.69 5.97
N ARG A 87 -11.47 -4.67 5.06
CA ARG A 87 -11.05 -5.80 4.20
C ARG A 87 -12.23 -6.39 3.43
N LYS A 88 -12.98 -5.52 2.75
CA LYS A 88 -14.22 -5.86 2.04
C LYS A 88 -14.23 -5.31 0.62
N LEU A 89 -14.84 -6.07 -0.27
CA LEU A 89 -15.27 -5.63 -1.59
C LEU A 89 -16.77 -5.38 -1.55
N ILE A 90 -17.21 -4.17 -1.83
CA ILE A 90 -18.62 -3.74 -1.73
C ILE A 90 -19.17 -3.53 -3.14
N ASP A 91 -20.32 -4.13 -3.45
CA ASP A 91 -21.04 -3.86 -4.68
C ASP A 91 -22.02 -2.71 -4.46
N THR A 92 -21.84 -1.61 -5.19
CA THR A 92 -22.69 -0.42 -5.09
C THR A 92 -24.12 -0.65 -5.58
N LEU A 93 -24.35 -1.65 -6.42
CA LEU A 93 -25.69 -1.96 -6.95
C LEU A 93 -26.51 -2.83 -6.00
N THR A 94 -25.88 -3.80 -5.35
CA THR A 94 -26.58 -4.71 -4.42
C THR A 94 -26.42 -4.32 -2.96
N ASN A 95 -25.52 -3.38 -2.65
CA ASN A 95 -25.08 -3.02 -1.29
C ASN A 95 -24.56 -4.20 -0.46
N LEU A 96 -24.24 -5.31 -1.11
CA LEU A 96 -23.63 -6.46 -0.46
C LEU A 96 -22.11 -6.31 -0.44
N SER A 97 -21.48 -6.95 0.53
CA SER A 97 -20.03 -6.98 0.66
C SER A 97 -19.51 -8.41 0.72
N SER A 98 -18.41 -8.69 0.02
CA SER A 98 -17.62 -9.90 0.19
C SER A 98 -16.43 -9.59 1.08
N LEU A 99 -16.13 -10.48 2.02
CA LEU A 99 -14.92 -10.41 2.84
C LEU A 99 -13.72 -10.93 2.04
N GLU A 100 -12.55 -10.35 2.28
CA GLU A 100 -11.29 -10.88 1.78
C GLU A 100 -11.05 -12.31 2.32
N GLN A 101 -10.79 -13.27 1.44
CA GLN A 101 -10.27 -14.57 1.86
C GLN A 101 -8.80 -14.41 2.25
N ASN A 102 -8.44 -14.76 3.48
CA ASN A 102 -7.08 -14.67 4.05
C ASN A 102 -6.07 -15.55 3.29
N ASN A 103 -5.65 -15.14 2.10
CA ASN A 103 -4.57 -15.78 1.36
C ASN A 103 -3.40 -14.80 1.25
N LEU A 104 -2.21 -15.29 1.58
CA LEU A 104 -0.94 -14.55 1.78
C LEU A 104 -0.39 -13.82 0.54
N ILE A 105 -1.19 -13.67 -0.52
CA ILE A 105 -0.77 -13.33 -1.87
C ILE A 105 -0.94 -11.82 -2.09
N ASN A 106 -0.14 -11.01 -1.39
CA ASN A 106 -0.07 -9.56 -1.60
C ASN A 106 1.39 -9.14 -1.80
N VAL A 107 1.61 -8.01 -2.48
CA VAL A 107 2.90 -7.29 -2.43
C VAL A 107 3.09 -6.83 -1.00
N LYS A 108 3.87 -7.59 -0.23
CA LYS A 108 4.18 -7.28 1.16
C LYS A 108 5.41 -6.37 1.20
N THR A 109 5.33 -5.34 2.01
CA THR A 109 6.51 -4.67 2.55
C THR A 109 7.33 -5.74 3.30
N VAL A 110 8.47 -6.08 2.72
CA VAL A 110 9.59 -6.83 3.30
C VAL A 110 9.67 -8.36 3.05
N SER A 111 10.79 -8.70 2.41
CA SER A 111 11.57 -9.96 2.35
C SER A 111 10.96 -11.22 2.96
N VAL A 112 10.73 -12.20 2.09
CA VAL A 112 10.32 -13.60 2.40
C VAL A 112 11.16 -14.27 3.50
N ASN A 113 12.40 -13.84 3.72
CA ASN A 113 13.30 -14.50 4.70
C ASN A 113 13.10 -14.01 6.14
N TYR A 114 12.44 -12.87 6.35
CA TYR A 114 12.31 -12.24 7.68
C TYR A 114 10.86 -11.94 8.06
N HIS A 115 9.88 -12.44 7.31
CA HIS A 115 8.48 -12.12 7.54
C HIS A 115 8.03 -12.51 8.96
N ASP A 116 8.43 -13.69 9.44
CA ASP A 116 8.03 -14.18 10.75
C ASP A 116 8.60 -13.37 11.91
N ILE A 117 9.84 -12.88 11.77
CA ILE A 117 10.46 -12.04 12.79
C ILE A 117 9.88 -10.61 12.75
N LEU A 118 9.64 -10.04 11.56
CA LEU A 118 9.04 -8.70 11.45
C LEU A 118 7.59 -8.66 11.92
N LYS A 119 6.85 -9.78 11.80
CA LYS A 119 5.51 -9.90 12.38
C LYS A 119 5.52 -9.88 13.91
N LYS A 120 6.60 -10.33 14.55
CA LYS A 120 6.79 -10.22 16.00
C LYS A 120 7.09 -8.80 16.45
N PHE A 121 7.66 -7.98 15.57
CA PHE A 121 8.09 -6.60 15.84
C PHE A 121 7.49 -5.62 14.81
N PRO A 122 6.14 -5.47 14.77
CA PRO A 122 5.46 -4.59 13.82
C PRO A 122 5.89 -3.13 13.93
N GLU A 123 6.44 -2.72 15.07
CA GLU A 123 7.00 -1.40 15.30
C GLU A 123 8.24 -1.07 14.47
N LEU A 124 8.98 -2.07 13.99
CA LEU A 124 10.17 -1.85 13.17
C LEU A 124 9.83 -1.53 11.71
N THR A 125 8.62 -1.86 11.26
CA THR A 125 8.20 -1.68 9.87
C THR A 125 7.16 -0.56 9.69
N ASN A 126 6.68 0.01 10.80
CA ASN A 126 5.72 1.11 10.78
C ASN A 126 6.41 2.46 11.04
N PRO A 127 6.63 3.29 10.00
CA PRO A 127 7.27 4.59 10.14
C PRO A 127 6.43 5.61 10.93
N SER A 128 5.16 5.28 11.23
CA SER A 128 4.22 6.18 11.90
C SER A 128 4.17 6.03 13.42
N ILE A 129 5.00 5.18 14.04
CA ILE A 129 4.99 5.04 15.51
C ILE A 129 5.84 6.14 16.15
N HIS A 130 5.28 7.34 16.21
CA HIS A 130 5.71 8.37 17.14
C HIS A 130 4.90 8.20 18.43
N GLY A 131 5.56 7.75 19.51
CA GLY A 131 4.93 7.64 20.83
C GLY A 131 4.92 6.26 21.48
N GLN A 132 5.89 5.38 21.20
CA GLN A 132 6.08 4.25 22.11
C GLN A 132 6.39 4.79 23.52
N THR A 133 5.58 4.40 24.49
CA THR A 133 5.93 4.52 25.90
C THR A 133 7.19 3.68 26.11
N ILE A 134 8.30 4.34 26.41
CA ILE A 134 9.56 3.68 26.76
C ILE A 134 9.25 2.68 27.88
N LYS A 135 9.41 1.37 27.63
CA LYS A 135 9.10 0.31 28.60
C LYS A 135 10.13 0.19 29.74
N HIS A 136 11.20 0.97 29.67
CA HIS A 136 12.27 0.99 30.65
C HIS A 136 12.35 2.37 31.33
N ASP A 137 12.65 2.38 32.61
CA ASP A 137 12.79 3.62 33.39
C ASP A 137 14.13 4.34 33.12
N THR A 138 15.00 3.74 32.31
CA THR A 138 16.27 4.37 31.92
C THR A 138 15.99 5.52 30.95
N VAL A 139 16.03 6.75 31.46
CA VAL A 139 15.99 7.96 30.63
C VAL A 139 17.39 8.54 30.50
N HIS A 140 17.72 9.03 29.30
CA HIS A 140 18.89 9.89 29.14
C HIS A 140 18.57 11.24 29.78
N PHE A 141 19.07 11.44 31.00
CA PHE A 141 18.99 12.71 31.71
C PHE A 141 20.37 13.36 31.74
N ILE A 142 20.45 14.59 31.27
CA ILE A 142 21.65 15.41 31.46
C ILE A 142 21.48 16.11 32.80
N GLU A 143 22.33 15.82 33.77
CA GLU A 143 22.35 16.52 35.06
C GLU A 143 22.87 17.95 34.84
N ILE A 144 21.96 18.92 34.75
CA ILE A 144 22.31 20.32 34.59
C ILE A 144 22.54 20.93 35.98
N LYS A 145 23.79 21.26 36.32
CA LYS A 145 24.13 22.05 37.51
C LYS A 145 24.25 23.52 37.13
N GLY A 146 23.35 24.36 37.64
CA GLY A 146 23.37 25.82 37.45
C GLY A 146 22.25 26.37 36.57
N GLN A 147 22.27 27.70 36.34
CA GLN A 147 21.30 28.37 35.47
C GLN A 147 21.51 28.01 33.98
N PRO A 148 20.45 27.96 33.16
CA PRO A 148 20.58 27.71 31.72
C PRO A 148 21.51 28.74 31.06
N VAL A 149 22.48 28.25 30.30
CA VAL A 149 23.35 29.12 29.51
C VAL A 149 22.60 29.48 28.22
N HIS A 150 22.28 30.77 28.05
CA HIS A 150 21.66 31.26 26.82
C HIS A 150 22.73 31.80 25.86
N ALA A 151 22.60 31.47 24.58
CA ALA A 151 23.39 32.07 23.50
C ALA A 151 22.48 32.93 22.61
N LYS A 152 23.00 34.04 22.07
CA LYS A 152 22.25 34.82 21.08
C LYS A 152 21.91 33.94 19.88
N VAL A 153 20.63 33.90 19.53
CA VAL A 153 20.13 33.20 18.35
C VAL A 153 20.81 33.77 17.10
N LYS A 154 21.47 32.92 16.31
CA LYS A 154 21.99 33.31 15.00
C LYS A 154 20.88 33.16 13.97
N ARG A 155 20.66 34.20 13.17
CA ARG A 155 19.70 34.15 12.06
C ARG A 155 20.17 33.14 11.01
N LEU A 156 19.27 32.25 10.61
CA LEU A 156 19.48 31.41 9.44
C LEU A 156 19.33 32.25 8.17
N ARG A 157 19.97 31.81 7.08
CA ARG A 157 19.72 32.37 5.75
C ARG A 157 18.25 32.15 5.38
N PRO A 158 17.59 33.05 4.63
CA PRO A 158 16.14 32.97 4.36
C PRO A 158 15.69 31.63 3.76
N GLU A 159 16.46 31.07 2.83
CA GLU A 159 16.18 29.77 2.20
C GLU A 159 16.21 28.61 3.21
N VAL A 160 17.27 28.58 4.02
CA VAL A 160 17.45 27.56 5.08
C VAL A 160 16.36 27.70 6.13
N PHE A 161 16.00 28.93 6.50
CA PHE A 161 14.92 29.19 7.46
C PHE A 161 13.57 28.65 6.96
N LYS A 162 13.24 28.87 5.68
CA LYS A 162 11.99 28.41 5.09
C LYS A 162 11.87 26.88 5.13
N GLU A 163 12.91 26.17 4.67
CA GLU A 163 12.92 24.71 4.66
C GLU A 163 12.93 24.15 6.09
N THR A 164 13.73 24.73 6.97
CA THR A 164 13.80 24.30 8.39
C THR A 164 12.45 24.50 9.09
N LYS A 165 11.77 25.63 8.88
CA LYS A 165 10.44 25.88 9.46
C LYS A 165 9.40 24.87 8.99
N LYS A 166 9.40 24.55 7.69
CA LYS A 166 8.48 23.57 7.09
C LYS A 166 8.70 22.18 7.70
N GLU A 167 9.96 21.77 7.88
CA GLU A 167 10.28 20.49 8.51
C GLU A 167 9.82 20.44 9.98
N PHE A 168 10.04 21.51 10.76
CA PHE A 168 9.56 21.57 12.14
C PHE A 168 8.03 21.56 12.24
N GLU A 169 7.33 22.23 11.32
CA GLU A 169 5.86 22.17 11.24
C GLU A 169 5.38 20.74 10.95
N TYR A 170 6.01 20.05 9.99
CA TYR A 170 5.73 18.64 9.72
C TYR A 170 5.98 17.75 10.96
N MET A 171 7.08 17.95 11.67
CA MET A 171 7.38 17.20 12.90
C MET A 171 6.35 17.44 14.02
N ILE A 172 5.80 18.66 14.13
CA ILE A 172 4.72 18.98 15.07
C ILE A 172 3.43 18.27 14.66
N ASP A 173 3.05 18.33 13.38
CA ASP A 173 1.85 17.69 12.85
C ASP A 173 1.89 16.15 12.99
N GLN A 174 3.08 15.56 12.84
CA GLN A 174 3.31 14.13 13.06
C GLN A 174 3.47 13.75 14.56
N GLY A 175 3.41 14.73 15.48
CA GLY A 175 3.52 14.50 16.92
C GLY A 175 4.92 14.11 17.40
N ILE A 176 5.95 14.36 16.59
CA ILE A 176 7.37 14.03 16.88
C ILE A 176 7.94 14.99 17.91
N CYS A 177 7.61 16.28 17.79
CA CYS A 177 8.06 17.32 18.69
C CYS A 177 6.91 18.27 19.06
N ARG A 178 7.15 19.09 20.10
CA ARG A 178 6.19 20.11 20.54
C ARG A 178 6.93 21.38 20.96
N PRO A 179 6.28 22.55 20.85
CA PRO A 179 6.81 23.77 21.44
C PRO A 179 7.11 23.59 22.93
N SER A 180 8.18 24.23 23.40
CA SER A 180 8.49 24.30 24.82
C SER A 180 7.36 25.02 25.58
N LYS A 181 7.18 24.69 26.87
CA LYS A 181 6.29 25.42 27.79
C LYS A 181 6.97 26.59 28.48
N SER A 182 8.24 26.85 28.16
CA SER A 182 9.00 27.99 28.67
C SER A 182 8.56 29.26 27.94
N ASN A 183 8.16 30.29 28.69
CA ASN A 183 7.93 31.65 28.17
C ASN A 183 9.26 32.35 27.86
#